data_AF-A0A7W1JEE2-F1
#
_entry.id   AF-A0A7W1JEE2-F1
#
_cell.length_a   1.000
_cell.length_b   1.000
_cell.length_c   1.000
_cell.angle_alpha   90.00
_cell.angle_beta   90.00
_cell.angle_gamma   90.00
#
_symmetry.space_group_name_H-M   'P 1'
#
loop_
_entity.id
_entity.type
_entity.pdbx_description
1 polymer ?
#
loop_
_entity_poly.entity_id
_entity_poly.type
_entity_poly.pdbx_seq_one_letter_code
_entity_poly.pdbx_strand_id
1 'polypeptide(L)'
;MAMKLTAKDLSLNATTLELLRQVDNGKRVFEPEADAPESLGKFQERVKLLRTLETRRLIAEINGLNMARSAGKTVIDKVRLRGGLTEKGKALLAHYDAGGHERVA
;
A
#
# COMPACT_ATOMS: atom_id res chain seq x y z
N MET A 1 20.83 10.48 -9.92
CA MET A 1 20.44 11.24 -8.71
C MET A 1 20.03 10.26 -7.64
N ALA A 2 20.71 10.21 -6.49
CA ALA A 2 20.31 9.34 -5.39
C ALA A 2 19.01 9.88 -4.75
N MET A 3 17.93 9.11 -4.81
CA MET A 3 16.67 9.46 -4.12
C MET A 3 16.92 9.45 -2.61
N LYS A 4 16.78 10.60 -1.96
CA LYS A 4 16.84 10.70 -0.49
C LYS A 4 15.47 10.34 0.10
N LEU A 5 15.45 9.39 1.03
CA LEU A 5 14.28 9.10 1.87
C LEU A 5 14.07 10.27 2.85
N THR A 6 12.82 10.70 3.05
CA THR A 6 12.50 11.76 4.00
C THR A 6 12.08 11.19 5.35
N ALA A 7 12.15 11.97 6.44
CA ALA A 7 11.66 11.55 7.75
C ALA A 7 10.19 11.08 7.72
N LYS A 8 9.36 11.66 6.83
CA LYS A 8 7.96 11.21 6.63
C LYS A 8 7.84 9.88 5.88
N ASP A 9 8.84 9.51 5.09
CA ASP A 9 8.94 8.17 4.49
C ASP A 9 9.45 7.14 5.52
N LEU A 10 10.19 7.57 6.55
CA LEU A 10 10.78 6.73 7.60
C LEU A 10 9.86 6.53 8.83
N SER A 11 8.67 7.13 8.83
CA SER A 11 7.63 6.88 9.83
C SER A 11 6.48 6.06 9.24
N LEU A 12 6.78 4.88 8.69
CA LEU A 12 5.76 3.94 8.27
C LEU A 12 5.28 3.09 9.44
N ASN A 13 3.95 2.90 9.52
CA ASN A 13 3.37 1.92 10.43
C ASN A 13 3.52 0.49 9.86
N ALA A 14 3.36 -0.51 10.74
CA ALA A 14 3.50 -1.93 10.38
C ALA A 14 2.60 -2.33 9.19
N THR A 15 1.37 -1.84 9.13
CA THR A 15 0.43 -2.10 8.02
C THR A 15 0.96 -1.62 6.67
N THR A 16 1.63 -0.47 6.64
CA THR A 16 2.20 0.08 5.41
C THR A 16 3.39 -0.73 4.93
N LEU A 17 4.26 -1.15 5.85
CA LEU A 17 5.38 -2.04 5.53
C LEU A 17 4.91 -3.40 5.01
N GLU A 18 3.88 -3.98 5.64
CA GLU A 18 3.30 -5.24 5.18
C GLU A 18 2.74 -5.10 3.76
N LEU A 19 2.06 -3.99 3.45
CA LEU A 19 1.59 -3.70 2.09
C LEU A 19 2.74 -3.61 1.08
N LEU A 20 3.82 -2.89 1.41
CA LEU A 20 4.99 -2.81 0.54
C LEU A 20 5.62 -4.19 0.31
N ARG A 21 5.76 -5.00 1.36
CA ARG A 21 6.22 -6.40 1.25
C ARG A 21 5.30 -7.24 0.38
N GLN A 22 3.99 -7.11 0.50
CA GLN A 22 3.06 -7.84 -0.36
C GLN A 22 3.25 -7.48 -1.83
N VAL A 23 3.41 -6.18 -2.13
CA VAL A 23 3.66 -5.71 -3.51
C VAL A 23 5.03 -6.18 -4.01
N ASP A 24 6.05 -6.19 -3.16
CA ASP A 24 7.39 -6.70 -3.49
C ASP A 24 7.38 -8.19 -3.82
N ASN A 25 6.61 -8.98 -3.06
CA ASN A 25 6.33 -10.40 -3.33
C ASN A 25 5.45 -10.64 -4.58
N GLY A 26 5.16 -9.60 -5.36
CA GLY A 26 4.43 -9.71 -6.63
C GLY A 26 2.92 -9.56 -6.51
N LYS A 27 2.36 -9.25 -5.33
CA LYS A 27 0.92 -8.99 -5.19
C LYS A 27 0.55 -7.67 -5.86
N ARG A 28 -0.24 -7.77 -6.94
CA ARG A 28 -0.72 -6.61 -7.73
C ARG A 28 -2.22 -6.41 -7.64
N VAL A 29 -2.94 -7.35 -7.04
CA VAL A 29 -4.39 -7.31 -6.92
C VAL A 29 -4.73 -7.39 -5.44
N PHE A 30 -5.58 -6.46 -5.00
CA PHE A 30 -6.08 -6.39 -3.64
C PHE A 30 -7.60 -6.39 -3.68
N GLU A 31 -8.18 -7.21 -2.81
CA GLU A 31 -9.61 -7.45 -2.67
C GLU A 31 -9.94 -7.52 -1.16
N PRO A 32 -11.17 -7.21 -0.74
CA PRO A 32 -11.61 -7.42 0.63
C PRO A 32 -11.60 -8.91 0.96
N GLU A 33 -11.44 -9.24 2.25
CA GLU A 33 -11.43 -10.64 2.70
C GLU A 33 -12.81 -11.31 2.59
N ALA A 34 -13.88 -10.50 2.64
CA ALA A 34 -15.26 -10.94 2.48
C ALA A 34 -16.14 -9.78 2.00
N ASP A 35 -17.31 -10.09 1.46
CA ASP A 35 -18.34 -9.10 1.08
C ASP A 35 -19.13 -8.51 2.26
N ALA A 36 -18.69 -8.79 3.50
CA ALA A 36 -19.28 -8.22 4.70
C ALA A 36 -18.96 -6.70 4.81
N PRO A 37 -19.90 -5.87 5.31
CA PRO A 37 -19.70 -4.42 5.45
C PRO A 37 -18.43 -4.03 6.22
N GLU A 38 -18.07 -4.80 7.25
CA GLU A 38 -16.85 -4.57 8.02
C GLU A 38 -15.58 -4.78 7.18
N SER A 39 -15.50 -5.89 6.44
CA SER A 39 -14.38 -6.22 5.57
C SER A 39 -14.24 -5.20 4.44
N LEU A 40 -15.35 -4.73 3.87
CA LEU A 40 -15.35 -3.67 2.87
C LEU A 40 -14.89 -2.33 3.45
N GLY A 41 -15.27 -2.00 4.68
CA GLY A 41 -14.80 -0.81 5.40
C GLY A 41 -13.29 -0.82 5.64
N LYS A 42 -12.76 -1.93 6.19
CA LYS A 42 -11.32 -2.17 6.35
C LYS A 42 -10.59 -2.08 5.00
N PHE A 43 -11.20 -2.62 3.95
CA PHE A 43 -10.63 -2.55 2.62
C PHE A 43 -10.59 -1.12 2.07
N GLN A 44 -11.60 -0.26 2.33
CA GLN A 44 -11.53 1.16 1.95
C GLN A 44 -10.32 1.88 2.56
N GLU A 45 -10.03 1.63 3.84
CA GLU A 45 -8.85 2.20 4.50
C GLU A 45 -7.55 1.71 3.84
N ARG A 46 -7.51 0.42 3.47
CA ARG A 46 -6.40 -0.16 2.70
C ARG A 46 -6.24 0.49 1.32
N VAL A 47 -7.34 0.80 0.62
CA VAL A 47 -7.31 1.51 -0.67
C VAL A 47 -6.75 2.93 -0.52
N LYS A 48 -7.17 3.67 0.52
CA LYS A 48 -6.59 5.00 0.82
C LYS A 48 -5.09 4.93 1.06
N LEU A 49 -4.62 3.87 1.73
CA LEU A 49 -3.20 3.65 1.95
C LEU A 49 -2.46 3.34 0.64
N LEU A 50 -3.00 2.48 -0.23
CA LEU A 50 -2.43 2.22 -1.56
C LEU A 50 -2.30 3.50 -2.40
N ARG A 51 -3.33 4.36 -2.41
CA ARG A 51 -3.28 5.67 -3.09
C ARG A 51 -2.23 6.60 -2.49
N THR A 52 -2.04 6.56 -1.19
CA THR A 52 -0.99 7.34 -0.51
C THR A 52 0.40 6.84 -0.93
N LEU A 53 0.59 5.52 -1.01
CA LEU A 53 1.84 4.91 -1.45
C LEU A 53 2.17 5.25 -2.92
N GLU A 54 1.15 5.22 -3.78
CA GLU A 54 1.27 5.66 -5.18
C GLU A 54 1.66 7.13 -5.26
N THR A 55 0.96 8.01 -4.54
CA THR A 55 1.24 9.46 -4.50
C THR A 55 2.68 9.74 -4.01
N ARG A 56 3.17 8.95 -3.05
CA ARG A 56 4.55 9.02 -2.55
C ARG A 56 5.58 8.35 -3.48
N ARG A 57 5.12 7.80 -4.61
CA ARG A 57 5.89 7.05 -5.60
C ARG A 57 6.63 5.85 -5.01
N LEU A 58 6.01 5.14 -4.07
CA LEU A 58 6.56 3.92 -3.45
C LEU A 58 6.09 2.66 -4.18
N ILE A 59 4.89 2.69 -4.75
CA ILE A 59 4.35 1.63 -5.60
C ILE A 59 4.10 2.17 -7.01
N ALA A 60 4.02 1.28 -7.99
CA ALA A 60 3.55 1.62 -9.32
C ALA A 60 2.10 2.12 -9.30
N GLU A 61 1.72 2.81 -10.37
CA GLU A 61 0.39 3.41 -10.54
C GLU A 61 -0.74 2.38 -10.40
N ILE A 62 -1.88 2.82 -9.88
CA ILE A 62 -3.11 2.06 -9.84
C ILE A 62 -3.72 2.07 -11.25
N ASN A 63 -3.81 0.89 -11.86
CA ASN A 63 -4.33 0.71 -13.23
C ASN A 63 -5.86 0.58 -13.24
N GLY A 64 -6.46 0.10 -12.15
CA GLY A 64 -7.91 -0.09 -12.12
C GLY A 64 -8.48 -0.22 -10.72
N LEU A 65 -9.72 0.25 -10.60
CA LEU A 65 -10.56 0.15 -9.41
C LEU A 65 -11.87 -0.50 -9.83
N ASN A 66 -12.26 -1.59 -9.17
CA ASN A 66 -13.62 -2.10 -9.29
C ASN A 66 -14.49 -1.45 -8.22
N MET A 67 -15.73 -1.13 -8.60
CA MET A 67 -16.70 -0.53 -7.73
C MET A 67 -17.89 -1.48 -7.57
N ALA A 68 -18.17 -1.86 -6.34
CA ALA A 68 -19.32 -2.67 -5.97
C ALA A 68 -20.35 -1.84 -5.20
N ARG A 69 -21.61 -2.28 -5.25
CA ARG A 69 -22.68 -1.71 -4.43
C ARG A 69 -22.83 -2.55 -3.17
N SER A 70 -22.61 -1.95 -2.00
CA SER A 70 -22.77 -2.60 -0.71
C SER A 70 -23.56 -1.70 0.25
N ALA A 71 -24.58 -2.26 0.91
CA ALA A 71 -25.45 -1.53 1.84
C ALA A 71 -25.97 -0.18 1.29
N GLY A 72 -26.32 -0.14 -0.01
CA GLY A 72 -26.81 1.07 -0.67
C GLY A 72 -25.75 2.11 -1.05
N LYS A 73 -24.47 1.88 -0.74
CA LYS A 73 -23.34 2.75 -1.08
C LYS A 73 -22.46 2.11 -2.15
N THR A 74 -21.78 2.94 -2.93
CA THR A 74 -20.76 2.47 -3.86
C THR A 74 -19.40 2.45 -3.16
N VAL A 75 -18.76 1.28 -3.15
CA VAL A 75 -17.49 1.03 -2.48
C VAL A 75 -16.50 0.40 -3.44
N ILE A 76 -15.20 0.57 -3.20
CA ILE A 76 -14.17 -0.11 -4.00
C ILE A 76 -14.02 -1.53 -3.47
N ASP A 77 -14.21 -2.55 -4.28
CA ASP A 77 -14.02 -3.96 -3.88
C ASP A 77 -12.78 -4.59 -4.54
N LYS A 78 -12.13 -3.89 -5.47
CA LYS A 78 -10.88 -4.39 -6.07
C LYS A 78 -9.96 -3.25 -6.47
N VAL A 79 -8.67 -3.43 -6.21
CA VAL A 79 -7.61 -2.53 -6.67
C VAL A 79 -6.58 -3.34 -7.45
N ARG A 80 -6.22 -2.88 -8.64
CA ARG A 80 -5.16 -3.47 -9.47
C ARG A 80 -4.04 -2.46 -9.69
N LEU A 81 -2.83 -2.83 -9.31
CA LEU A 81 -1.61 -2.09 -9.59
C LEU A 81 -1.11 -2.40 -11.00
N ARG A 82 -0.54 -1.40 -11.68
CA ARG A 82 0.11 -1.53 -12.98
C ARG A 82 1.43 -2.32 -12.90
N GLY A 83 2.08 -2.26 -11.74
CA GLY A 83 3.38 -2.90 -11.48
C GLY A 83 3.60 -3.19 -10.01
N GLY A 84 4.87 -3.42 -9.64
CA GLY A 84 5.29 -3.66 -8.26
C GLY A 84 5.77 -2.40 -7.54
N LEU A 85 6.74 -2.56 -6.64
CA LEU A 85 7.42 -1.43 -6.01
C LEU A 85 8.22 -0.62 -7.03
N THR A 86 8.26 0.70 -6.83
CA THR A 86 9.21 1.57 -7.54
C THR A 86 10.62 1.41 -6.95
N GLU A 87 11.63 2.00 -7.58
CA GLU A 87 12.98 2.07 -6.99
C GLU A 87 12.98 2.70 -5.59
N LYS A 88 12.17 3.76 -5.38
CA LYS A 88 12.01 4.40 -4.07
C LYS A 88 11.36 3.44 -3.06
N GLY A 89 10.33 2.71 -3.46
CA GLY A 89 9.67 1.72 -2.60
C GLY A 89 10.60 0.60 -2.18
N LYS A 90 11.40 0.07 -3.12
CA LYS A 90 12.40 -0.97 -2.85
C LYS A 90 13.50 -0.49 -1.90
N ALA A 91 14.04 0.71 -2.14
CA ALA A 91 15.04 1.30 -1.25
C ALA A 91 14.50 1.53 0.17
N LEU A 92 13.26 1.98 0.29
CA LEU A 92 12.60 2.15 1.58
C LEU A 92 12.40 0.81 2.29
N LEU A 93 11.87 -0.19 1.59
CA LEU A 93 11.65 -1.51 2.17
C LEU A 93 12.98 -2.15 2.63
N ALA A 94 14.02 -2.07 1.80
CA ALA A 94 15.36 -2.54 2.14
C ALA A 94 15.94 -1.85 3.37
N HIS A 95 15.67 -0.55 3.57
CA HIS A 95 16.10 0.17 4.77
C HIS A 95 15.47 -0.41 6.06
N TYR A 96 14.18 -0.79 6.01
CA TYR A 96 13.50 -1.41 7.14
C TYR A 96 13.95 -2.86 7.37
N ASP A 97 14.12 -3.66 6.31
CA ASP A 97 14.55 -5.06 6.42
C ASP A 97 16.02 -5.20 6.86
N ALA A 98 16.88 -4.23 6.51
CA ALA A 98 18.27 -4.18 6.96
C ALA A 98 18.45 -3.80 8.45
N GLY A 99 17.36 -3.66 9.21
CA GLY A 99 17.44 -3.34 10.63
C GLY A 99 17.48 -1.84 10.93
N GLY A 100 16.98 -0.97 10.04
CA GLY A 100 16.74 0.47 10.27
C GLY A 100 15.71 0.78 11.38
N HIS A 101 15.52 -0.14 12.33
CA HIS A 101 14.98 0.08 13.66
C HIS A 101 16.11 0.47 14.64
N GLU A 102 16.98 1.42 14.27
CA GLU A 102 17.72 2.15 15.31
C GLU A 102 16.70 3.02 16.05
N ARG A 103 16.17 2.42 17.13
CA ARG A 103 15.58 3.02 18.33
C ARG A 103 15.34 4.53 18.24
N VAL A 104 14.16 4.92 17.81
CA VAL A 104 13.52 6.11 18.39
C VAL A 104 12.75 5.64 19.63
N ALA A 105 13.49 5.57 20.74
CA ALA A 105 12.93 5.56 22.08
C ALA A 105 12.45 6.99 22.42
#